data_AF-A0A351UUK4-F1
#
_entry.id   AF-A0A351UUK4-F1
#
_cell.length_a   1.000
_cell.length_b   1.000
_cell.length_c   1.000
_cell.angle_alpha   90.00
_cell.angle_beta   90.00
_cell.angle_gamma   90.00
#
_symmetry.space_group_name_H-M   'P 1'
#
loop_
_entity.id
_entity.type
_entity.pdbx_description
1 polymer ?
#
loop_
_entity_poly.entity_id
_entity_poly.type
_entity_poly.pdbx_seq_one_letter_code
_entity_poly.pdbx_strand_id
1 'polypeptide(L)' 'MQYTWNDIEQHIAVCTQCPLGHTRNLPVMGRGSHEADIMLIAEAPGAQEDQQGVPFVGRSGEI' A
#
# COMPACT_ATOMS: atom_id res chain seq x y z
N MET A 1 -17.46 5.14 14.22
CA MET A 1 -16.79 6.02 13.23
C MET A 1 -16.66 5.23 11.95
N GLN A 2 -17.08 5.79 10.83
CA GLN A 2 -16.96 5.17 9.51
C GLN A 2 -15.83 5.90 8.78
N TYR A 3 -14.76 5.18 8.44
CA TYR A 3 -13.67 5.72 7.62
C TYR A 3 -14.02 5.55 6.14
N THR A 4 -13.76 6.58 5.35
CA THR A 4 -13.74 6.51 3.89
C THR A 4 -12.37 6.02 3.41
N TRP A 5 -12.30 5.58 2.14
CA TRP A 5 -11.01 5.23 1.52
C TRP A 5 -10.03 6.40 1.52
N ASN A 6 -10.53 7.62 1.31
CA ASN A 6 -9.71 8.83 1.39
C ASN A 6 -9.17 9.05 2.81
N ASP A 7 -9.94 8.77 3.86
CA ASP A 7 -9.44 8.89 5.24
C ASP A 7 -8.30 7.89 5.51
N ILE A 8 -8.41 6.68 4.98
CA ILE A 8 -7.38 5.64 5.10
C ILE A 8 -6.11 6.05 4.32
N GLU A 9 -6.25 6.53 3.09
CA GLU A 9 -5.14 7.02 2.26
C GLU A 9 -4.37 8.15 2.96
N GLN A 10 -5.09 9.13 3.48
CA GLN A 10 -4.48 10.26 4.21
C GLN A 10 -3.75 9.79 5.46
N HIS A 11 -4.31 8.83 6.20
CA HIS A 11 -3.67 8.29 7.40
C HIS A 11 -2.38 7.53 7.07
N ILE A 12 -2.42 6.68 6.03
CA ILE A 12 -1.27 5.91 5.57
C ILE A 12 -0.14 6.84 5.07
N ALA A 13 -0.50 7.88 4.32
CA ALA A 13 0.44 8.84 3.72
C ALA A 13 1.42 9.42 4.76
N VAL A 14 0.92 9.73 5.95
CA VAL A 14 1.68 10.40 7.02
C VAL A 14 2.09 9.46 8.17
N CYS A 15 1.75 8.17 8.10
CA CYS A 15 1.98 7.26 9.22
C CYS A 15 3.47 7.02 9.49
N THR A 16 3.91 7.44 10.68
CA THR A 16 5.26 7.21 11.22
C THR A 16 5.22 6.48 12.57
N GLN A 17 4.23 5.61 12.79
CA GLN A 17 4.05 4.92 14.07
C GLN A 17 5.04 3.77 14.31
N CYS A 18 5.87 3.41 13.32
CA CYS A 18 6.90 2.40 13.44
C CYS A 18 8.14 2.75 12.60
N PRO A 19 9.29 2.07 12.82
CA PRO A 19 10.52 2.32 12.08
C PRO A 19 10.37 2.33 10.55
N LEU A 20 9.48 1.51 9.98
CA LEU A 20 9.25 1.43 8.54
C LEU A 20 8.72 2.74 7.94
N GLY A 21 7.90 3.48 8.71
CA GLY A 21 7.39 4.79 8.28
C GLY A 21 8.49 5.84 8.11
N HIS A 22 9.65 5.63 8.74
CA HIS A 22 10.81 6.51 8.63
C HIS A 22 11.78 6.12 7.51
N THR A 23 11.68 4.90 6.97
CA THR A 23 12.64 4.37 5.99
C THR A 23 12.06 4.17 4.59
N ARG A 24 10.73 4.07 4.45
CA ARG A 24 10.06 3.91 3.15
C ARG A 24 10.28 5.13 2.24
N ASN A 25 10.28 4.93 0.93
CA ASN A 25 10.23 6.03 -0.04
C ASN A 25 8.80 6.53 -0.21
N LEU A 26 7.89 5.63 -0.60
CA LEU A 26 6.47 5.90 -0.73
C LEU A 26 5.67 4.84 0.03
N PRO A 27 4.59 5.21 0.75
CA PRO A 27 3.68 4.23 1.26
C PRO A 27 2.95 3.52 0.12
N VAL A 28 2.66 2.23 0.31
CA VAL A 28 1.90 1.41 -0.65
C VAL A 28 0.56 1.07 -0.02
N MET A 29 -0.51 1.75 -0.45
CA MET A 29 -1.85 1.58 0.13
C MET A 29 -2.54 0.31 -0.37
N GLY A 30 -2.53 0.10 -1.69
CA GLY A 30 -3.37 -0.88 -2.36
C GLY A 30 -3.82 -0.34 -3.72
N ARG A 31 -4.31 -1.22 -4.59
CA ARG A 31 -4.87 -0.86 -5.89
C ARG A 31 -5.94 -1.86 -6.29
N GLY A 32 -7.04 -1.39 -6.85
CA GLY A 32 -8.12 -2.24 -7.35
C GLY A 32 -9.47 -1.55 -7.24
N SER A 33 -10.53 -2.29 -7.55
CA SER A 33 -11.89 -1.84 -7.29
C SER A 33 -12.21 -1.99 -5.80
N HIS A 34 -12.77 -0.95 -5.19
CA HIS A 34 -13.35 -1.04 -3.84
C HIS A 34 -14.63 -1.90 -3.78
N GLU A 35 -15.16 -2.29 -4.95
CA GLU A 35 -16.30 -3.18 -5.11
C GLU A 35 -15.86 -4.60 -5.53
N ALA A 36 -14.56 -4.90 -5.54
CA ALA A 36 -14.08 -6.23 -5.93
C ALA A 36 -14.56 -7.31 -4.96
N ASP A 37 -15.02 -8.45 -5.49
CA ASP A 37 -15.43 -9.60 -4.69
C ASP A 37 -14.25 -10.29 -3.97
N ILE A 38 -13.02 -10.06 -4.46
CA ILE A 38 -11.79 -10.68 -3.97
C ILE A 38 -10.72 -9.61 -3.72
N MET A 39 -10.10 -9.67 -2.54
CA MET A 39 -8.94 -8.87 -2.17
C MET A 39 -7.73 -9.78 -1.97
N LEU A 40 -6.61 -9.44 -2.62
CA LEU A 40 -5.33 -10.11 -2.43
C LEU A 40 -4.46 -9.31 -1.46
N ILE A 41 -3.95 -9.95 -0.42
CA ILE A 41 -3.10 -9.33 0.61
C ILE A 41 -1.73 -10.01 0.56
N ALA A 42 -0.70 -9.23 0.25
CA ALA A 42 0.71 -9.66 0.31
C ALA A 42 1.33 -9.37 1.69
N GLU A 43 2.56 -9.83 1.89
CA GLU A 43 3.30 -9.63 3.14
C GLU A 43 3.74 -8.16 3.34
N ALA A 44 4.53 -7.62 2.41
CA ALA A 44 5.08 -6.27 2.49
C ALA A 44 5.50 -5.75 1.10
N PRO A 45 5.63 -4.43 0.92
CA PRO A 45 6.22 -3.84 -0.28
C PRO A 45 7.66 -4.30 -0.51
N GLY A 46 7.97 -4.70 -1.75
CA GLY A 46 9.34 -4.87 -2.20
C GLY A 46 9.97 -3.54 -2.62
N ALA A 47 11.21 -3.60 -3.12
CA ALA A 47 11.95 -2.39 -3.53
C ALA A 47 11.27 -1.61 -4.67
N GLN A 48 10.64 -2.31 -5.62
CA GLN A 48 9.96 -1.65 -6.75
C GLN A 48 8.62 -1.06 -6.31
N GLU A 49 7.89 -1.74 -5.43
CA GLU A 49 6.67 -1.23 -4.83
C GLU A 49 6.95 0.01 -3.97
N ASP A 50 7.98 -0.03 -3.12
CA ASP A 50 8.40 1.10 -2.28
C ASP A 50 8.81 2.33 -3.11
N GLN A 51 9.50 2.10 -4.24
CA GLN A 51 9.89 3.17 -5.15
C GLN A 51 8.69 3.80 -5.88
N GLN A 52 7.66 3.01 -6.20
CA GLN A 52 6.54 3.44 -7.05
C GLN A 52 5.27 3.80 -6.26
N GLY A 53 5.14 3.35 -5.02
CA GLY A 53 3.90 3.45 -4.24
C GLY A 53 2.78 2.52 -4.70
N VAL A 54 3.07 1.55 -5.58
CA VAL A 54 2.08 0.68 -6.22
C VAL A 54 2.37 -0.79 -5.87
N PRO A 55 1.40 -1.59 -5.42
CA PRO A 55 1.61 -2.99 -5.07
C PRO A 55 1.78 -3.87 -6.34
N PHE A 56 2.48 -5.00 -6.20
CA PHE A 56 2.64 -6.04 -7.23
C PHE A 56 3.24 -5.55 -8.56
N VAL A 57 4.21 -4.63 -8.52
CA VAL A 57 4.94 -4.15 -9.71
C VAL A 57 6.30 -4.83 -9.87
N GLY A 58 6.75 -5.54 -8.84
CA GLY A 58 7.94 -6.39 -8.81
C GLY A 58 7.81 -7.66 -9.64
N ARG A 59 8.93 -8.39 -9.74
CA ARG A 59 8.98 -9.71 -10.40
C ARG A 59 7.90 -10.68 -9.89
N SER A 60 7.56 -10.62 -8.60
CA SER A 60 6.53 -11.47 -8.01
C SER A 60 5.10 -11.14 -8.46
N GLY A 61 4.88 -9.95 -9.05
CA GLY A 61 3.60 -9.52 -9.61
C GLY A 61 3.46 -9.73 -11.12
N GLU A 62 4.55 -10.01 -11.84
CA GLU A 62 4.57 -10.20 -13.31
C GLU A 62 4.27 -11.65 -13.77
N ILE A 63 3.81 -12.52 -12.86
CA ILE A 63 3.62 -13.97 -13.11
C ILE A 63 2.49 -14.23 -14.12
#